data_AF-A0A950CTJ9-F1
#
_entry.id   AF-A0A950CTJ9-F1
#
_cell.length_a   1.000
_cell.length_b   1.000
_cell.length_c   1.000
_cell.angle_alpha   90.00
_cell.angle_beta   90.00
_cell.angle_gamma   90.00
#
_symmetry.space_group_name_H-M   'P 1'
#
loop_
_entity.id
_entity.type
_entity.pdbx_description
1 polymer ?
#
loop_
_entity_poly.entity_id
_entity_poly.type
_entity_poly.pdbx_seq_one_letter_code
_entity_poly.pdbx_strand_id
1 'polypeptide(L)'
;MARGWTWVYDPQSGGEKISPQLQEQVHERLRRHAAKIVPGKEDWLRLRFRGPFCYMDAQVPREAGVTHLCRLRHLGRPDRWSLAFYTYSNERYEPCLFRSGRWEGTPEEGLDIGVMYIAGER
;
A
#
# COMPACT_ATOMS: atom_id res chain seq x y z
N MET A 1 -2.64 29.37 30.83
CA MET A 1 -1.70 28.29 30.49
C MET A 1 -2.28 27.48 29.34
N ALA A 2 -1.86 27.74 28.11
CA ALA A 2 -2.33 26.99 26.95
C ALA A 2 -1.64 25.63 26.93
N ARG A 3 -2.41 24.54 27.05
CA ARG A 3 -1.92 23.17 26.91
C ARG A 3 -1.46 23.02 25.46
N GLY A 4 -0.16 23.07 25.24
CA GLY A 4 0.43 22.73 23.96
C GLY A 4 0.07 21.29 23.64
N TRP A 5 -0.78 21.09 22.64
CA TRP A 5 -0.98 19.77 22.06
C TRP A 5 0.31 19.47 21.29
N THR A 6 1.24 18.76 21.91
CA THR A 6 2.35 18.17 21.18
C THR A 6 1.75 17.13 20.26
N TRP A 7 1.48 17.53 19.01
CA TRP A 7 1.22 16.60 17.93
C TRP A 7 2.45 15.71 17.80
N VAL A 8 2.40 14.53 18.41
CA VAL A 8 3.37 13.47 18.13
C VAL A 8 2.94 12.86 16.81
N TYR A 9 3.74 13.10 15.78
CA TYR A 9 3.55 12.46 14.48
C TYR A 9 3.73 10.95 14.67
N ASP A 10 2.63 10.21 14.67
CA ASP A 10 2.61 8.76 14.64
C ASP A 10 2.28 8.32 13.20
N PRO A 11 3.25 7.77 12.43
CA PRO A 11 3.01 7.30 11.06
C PRO A 11 1.99 6.15 10.98
N GLN A 12 1.63 5.57 12.14
CA GLN A 12 0.61 4.52 12.26
C GLN A 12 -0.81 5.10 12.49
N SER A 13 -0.92 6.38 12.81
CA SER A 13 -2.18 7.09 13.13
C SER A 13 -2.46 8.26 12.17
N GLY A 14 -3.75 8.57 11.97
CA GLY A 14 -4.17 9.66 11.07
C GLY A 14 -4.14 9.29 9.58
N GLY A 15 -3.83 10.26 8.72
CA GLY A 15 -3.82 10.11 7.27
C GLY A 15 -4.83 11.00 6.56
N GLU A 16 -4.52 11.38 5.32
CA GLU A 16 -5.32 12.31 4.55
C GLU A 16 -6.10 11.58 3.45
N LYS A 17 -7.35 11.97 3.24
CA LYS A 17 -8.21 11.38 2.22
C LYS A 17 -7.54 11.47 0.85
N ILE A 18 -7.52 10.36 0.14
CA ILE A 18 -6.94 10.29 -1.20
C ILE A 18 -7.95 10.90 -2.18
N SER A 19 -7.63 12.06 -2.75
CA SER A 19 -8.47 12.71 -3.76
C SER A 19 -8.58 11.84 -5.02
N PRO A 20 -9.66 11.94 -5.81
CA PRO A 20 -9.79 11.18 -7.06
C PRO A 20 -8.59 11.34 -8.00
N GLN A 21 -8.04 12.55 -8.08
CA GLN A 21 -6.84 12.84 -8.87
C GLN A 21 -5.62 12.08 -8.35
N LEU A 22 -5.44 12.02 -7.03
CA LEU A 22 -4.36 11.24 -6.44
C LEU A 22 -4.58 9.73 -6.60
N GLN A 23 -5.83 9.25 -6.59
CA GLN A 23 -6.14 7.84 -6.88
C GLN A 23 -5.72 7.46 -8.30
N GLU A 24 -6.04 8.29 -9.29
CA GLU A 24 -5.63 8.08 -10.70
C GLU A 24 -4.11 8.09 -10.84
N GLN A 25 -3.43 9.07 -10.22
CA GLN A 25 -1.97 9.15 -10.24
C GLN A 25 -1.32 7.91 -9.61
N VAL A 26 -1.80 7.47 -8.43
CA VAL A 26 -1.28 6.28 -7.76
C VAL A 26 -1.55 5.04 -8.61
N HIS A 27 -2.73 4.92 -9.21
CA HIS A 27 -3.07 3.80 -10.08
C HIS A 27 -2.09 3.70 -11.26
N GLU A 28 -1.84 4.82 -11.93
CA GLU A 28 -0.94 4.85 -13.08
C GLU A 28 0.51 4.54 -12.68
N ARG A 29 0.99 5.15 -11.58
CA ARG A 29 2.32 4.90 -11.01
C ARG A 29 2.53 3.43 -10.70
N LEU A 30 1.61 2.82 -9.95
CA LEU A 30 1.69 1.43 -9.53
C LEU A 30 1.58 0.47 -10.71
N ARG A 31 0.70 0.76 -11.69
CA ARG A 31 0.60 -0.04 -12.92
C ARG A 31 1.91 -0.01 -13.72
N ARG A 32 2.48 1.18 -13.93
CA ARG A 32 3.77 1.34 -14.64
C ARG A 32 4.91 0.66 -13.90
N HIS A 33 4.89 0.66 -12.57
CA HIS A 33 5.90 -0.03 -11.76
C HIS A 33 5.72 -1.55 -11.77
N ALA A 34 4.49 -2.03 -11.64
CA ALA A 34 4.14 -3.45 -11.75
C ALA A 34 4.63 -4.07 -13.07
N ALA A 35 4.48 -3.35 -14.18
CA ALA A 35 4.96 -3.77 -15.51
C ALA A 35 6.48 -4.02 -15.58
N LYS A 36 7.25 -3.38 -14.70
CA LYS A 36 8.71 -3.53 -14.66
C LYS A 36 9.13 -4.69 -13.75
N ILE A 37 8.45 -4.87 -12.63
CA ILE A 37 8.85 -5.82 -11.59
C ILE A 37 8.20 -7.20 -11.73
N VAL A 38 6.99 -7.28 -12.31
CA VAL A 38 6.22 -8.51 -12.53
C VAL A 38 5.60 -8.52 -13.94
N PRO A 39 6.41 -8.56 -15.00
CA PRO A 39 5.91 -8.46 -16.37
C PRO A 39 4.91 -9.58 -16.70
N GLY A 40 3.77 -9.22 -17.29
CA GLY A 40 2.68 -10.14 -17.64
C GLY A 40 1.76 -10.53 -16.49
N LYS A 41 2.01 -10.04 -15.27
CA LYS A 41 1.13 -10.18 -14.09
C LYS A 41 0.58 -8.83 -13.62
N GLU A 42 0.73 -7.76 -14.39
CA GLU A 42 0.31 -6.42 -13.97
C GLU A 42 -1.21 -6.35 -13.75
N ASP A 43 -1.96 -7.03 -14.60
CA ASP A 43 -3.42 -7.06 -14.55
C ASP A 43 -3.96 -7.88 -13.36
N TRP A 44 -3.10 -8.61 -12.63
CA TRP A 44 -3.47 -9.32 -11.41
C TRP A 44 -3.57 -8.35 -10.23
N LEU A 45 -2.88 -7.21 -10.28
CA LEU A 45 -2.94 -6.20 -9.23
C LEU A 45 -4.30 -5.49 -9.23
N ARG A 46 -4.97 -5.49 -8.07
CA ARG A 46 -6.22 -4.77 -7.84
C ARG A 46 -6.00 -3.72 -6.76
N LEU A 47 -6.30 -2.47 -7.10
CA LEU A 47 -6.19 -1.34 -6.19
C LEU A 47 -7.58 -0.90 -5.74
N ARG A 48 -7.79 -0.76 -4.44
CA ARG A 48 -9.04 -0.24 -3.86
C ARG A 48 -8.75 0.91 -2.93
N PHE A 49 -9.42 2.04 -3.11
CA PHE A 49 -9.22 3.23 -2.29
C PHE A 49 -10.38 3.42 -1.32
N ARG A 50 -10.08 3.65 -0.02
CA ARG A 50 -11.09 3.94 1.00
C ARG A 50 -10.55 4.92 2.03
N GLY A 51 -11.05 6.16 2.00
CA GLY A 51 -10.59 7.22 2.90
C GLY A 51 -9.11 7.53 2.67
N PRO A 52 -8.24 7.42 3.70
CA PRO A 52 -6.80 7.59 3.54
C PRO A 52 -6.06 6.33 3.09
N PHE A 53 -6.77 5.22 2.84
CA PHE A 53 -6.16 3.92 2.56
C PHE A 53 -6.22 3.56 1.08
N CYS A 54 -5.13 2.95 0.59
CA CYS A 54 -5.07 2.21 -0.67
C CYS A 54 -4.80 0.74 -0.33
N TYR A 55 -5.74 -0.14 -0.65
CA TYR A 55 -5.61 -1.59 -0.50
C TYR A 55 -5.08 -2.16 -1.80
N MET A 56 -4.07 -3.01 -1.68
CA MET A 56 -3.46 -3.72 -2.80
C MET A 56 -3.76 -5.21 -2.63
N ASP A 57 -4.51 -5.76 -3.57
CA ASP A 57 -4.87 -7.15 -3.64
C ASP A 57 -4.31 -7.77 -4.93
N ALA A 58 -4.04 -9.08 -4.92
CA ALA A 58 -3.75 -9.86 -6.11
C ALA A 58 -4.95 -10.71 -6.48
N GLN A 59 -5.33 -10.69 -7.75
CA GLN A 59 -6.34 -11.57 -8.32
C GLN A 59 -5.68 -12.49 -9.33
N VAL A 60 -5.25 -13.67 -8.88
CA VAL A 60 -4.59 -14.67 -9.72
C VAL A 60 -5.66 -15.42 -10.53
N PRO A 61 -5.59 -15.47 -11.88
CA PRO A 61 -6.64 -16.07 -12.71
C PRO A 61 -6.94 -17.55 -12.43
N ARG A 62 -5.99 -18.28 -11.84
CA ARG A 62 -6.09 -19.71 -11.53
C ARG A 62 -6.59 -20.00 -10.11
N GLU A 63 -6.74 -18.97 -9.28
CA GLU A 63 -7.17 -19.11 -7.89
C GLU A 63 -8.56 -18.52 -7.70
N ALA A 64 -9.39 -19.21 -6.91
CA ALA A 64 -10.71 -18.72 -6.56
C ALA A 64 -10.58 -17.70 -5.42
N GLY A 65 -10.31 -16.43 -5.75
CA GLY A 65 -10.35 -15.35 -4.76
C GLY A 65 -9.44 -14.16 -5.06
N VAL A 66 -9.36 -13.27 -4.08
CA VAL A 66 -8.39 -12.18 -4.02
C VAL A 66 -7.45 -12.41 -2.85
N THR A 67 -6.16 -12.29 -3.10
CA THR A 67 -5.11 -12.39 -2.08
C THR A 67 -4.79 -10.99 -1.59
N HIS A 68 -4.97 -10.74 -0.30
CA HIS A 68 -4.65 -9.47 0.33
C HIS A 68 -3.14 -9.35 0.45
N LEU A 69 -2.53 -8.39 -0.25
CA LEU A 69 -1.08 -8.20 -0.21
C LEU A 69 -0.74 -7.24 0.93
N CYS A 70 -1.13 -5.98 0.77
CA CYS A 70 -0.80 -4.95 1.72
C CYS A 70 -1.74 -3.74 1.57
N ARG A 71 -1.66 -2.85 2.55
CA ARG A 71 -2.43 -1.62 2.62
C ARG A 71 -1.49 -0.45 2.83
N LEU A 72 -1.55 0.51 1.93
CA LEU A 72 -0.91 1.80 2.08
C LEU A 72 -1.85 2.79 2.75
N ARG A 73 -1.30 3.68 3.57
CA ARG A 73 -2.00 4.82 4.16
C ARG A 73 -1.33 6.11 3.70
N HIS A 74 -2.11 7.01 3.09
CA HIS A 74 -1.64 8.31 2.63
C HIS A 74 -1.47 9.27 3.80
N LEU A 75 -0.27 9.85 3.94
CA LEU A 75 0.11 10.73 5.06
C LEU A 75 0.14 12.21 4.67
N GLY A 76 -0.59 12.59 3.61
CA GLY A 76 -0.78 13.99 3.18
C GLY A 76 0.22 14.51 2.16
N ARG A 77 1.10 13.64 1.61
CA ARG A 77 1.93 13.96 0.45
C ARG A 77 1.90 12.81 -0.56
N PRO A 78 1.99 13.09 -1.87
CA PRO A 78 1.95 12.06 -2.92
C PRO A 78 2.97 10.93 -2.75
N ASP A 79 4.14 11.22 -2.16
CA ASP A 79 5.24 10.27 -1.97
C ASP A 79 5.43 9.86 -0.50
N ARG A 80 4.43 10.10 0.36
CA ARG A 80 4.50 9.80 1.78
C ARG A 80 3.37 8.87 2.19
N TRP A 81 3.68 7.59 2.24
CA TRP A 81 2.75 6.54 2.60
C TRP A 81 3.33 5.66 3.70
N SER A 82 2.49 5.17 4.61
CA SER A 82 2.86 4.09 5.51
C SER A 82 2.30 2.77 5.03
N LEU A 83 3.04 1.68 5.25
CA LEU A 83 2.71 0.35 4.77
C LEU A 83 2.20 -0.51 5.93
N ALA A 84 1.20 -1.33 5.65
CA ALA A 84 0.80 -2.42 6.51
C ALA A 84 0.64 -3.71 5.69
N PHE A 85 1.27 -4.79 6.12
CA PHE A 85 1.16 -6.09 5.48
C PHE A 85 -0.03 -6.87 6.04
N TYR A 86 -0.70 -7.68 5.21
CA TYR A 86 -1.83 -8.48 5.67
C TYR A 86 -1.36 -9.81 6.27
N THR A 87 -1.58 -10.03 7.56
CA THR A 87 -1.23 -11.29 8.22
C THR A 87 -2.44 -12.22 8.28
N TYR A 88 -2.42 -13.26 7.46
CA TYR A 88 -3.49 -14.28 7.40
C TYR A 88 -3.70 -15.00 8.73
N SER A 89 -2.64 -15.19 9.53
CA SER A 89 -2.75 -15.84 10.85
C SER A 89 -3.63 -15.07 11.84
N ASN A 90 -3.76 -13.75 11.66
CA ASN A 90 -4.52 -12.87 12.55
C ASN A 90 -5.59 -12.05 11.79
N GLU A 91 -5.79 -12.35 10.50
CA GLU A 91 -6.68 -11.65 9.56
C GLU A 91 -6.60 -10.11 9.62
N ARG A 92 -5.40 -9.56 9.91
CA ARG A 92 -5.22 -8.12 10.19
C ARG A 92 -4.11 -7.48 9.38
N TYR A 93 -4.21 -6.18 9.18
CA TYR A 93 -3.15 -5.37 8.57
C TYR A 93 -2.21 -4.83 9.64
N GLU A 94 -0.96 -5.31 9.63
CA GLU A 94 0.06 -4.92 10.59
C GLU A 94 1.04 -3.93 9.97
N PRO A 95 1.27 -2.77 10.61
CA PRO A 95 2.26 -1.81 10.13
C PRO A 95 3.63 -2.45 9.95
N CYS A 96 4.29 -2.16 8.83
CA CYS A 96 5.63 -2.64 8.58
C CYS A 96 6.53 -1.53 8.02
N LEU A 97 7.83 -1.69 8.25
CA LEU A 97 8.85 -0.83 7.68
C LEU A 97 9.00 -1.12 6.19
N PHE A 98 9.29 -0.08 5.42
CA PHE A 98 9.74 -0.23 4.05
C PHE A 98 11.12 -0.88 4.01
N ARG A 99 11.54 -1.38 2.84
CA ARG A 99 12.88 -1.99 2.64
C ARG A 99 14.02 -1.06 3.06
N SER A 100 13.80 0.25 2.97
CA SER A 100 14.73 1.30 3.42
C SER A 100 14.87 1.41 4.95
N GLY A 101 14.10 0.65 5.74
CA GLY A 101 14.06 0.72 7.20
C GLY A 101 13.26 1.90 7.74
N ARG A 102 12.53 2.61 6.88
CA ARG A 102 11.70 3.76 7.25
C ARG A 102 10.24 3.34 7.45
N TRP A 103 9.51 4.10 8.26
CA TRP A 103 8.05 3.95 8.45
C TRP A 103 7.23 4.52 7.29
N GLU A 104 7.89 5.27 6.41
CA GLU A 104 7.28 6.00 5.32
C GLU A 104 8.07 5.79 4.05
N GLY A 105 7.36 5.71 2.93
CA GLY A 105 7.94 5.51 1.63
C GLY A 105 6.96 5.88 0.52
N THR A 106 7.37 5.58 -0.70
CA THR A 106 6.54 5.80 -1.88
C THR A 106 5.54 4.66 -2.06
N PRO A 107 4.44 4.87 -2.82
CA PRO A 107 3.53 3.77 -3.13
C PRO A 107 4.24 2.62 -3.88
N GLU A 108 5.23 2.92 -4.73
CA GLU A 108 6.03 1.91 -5.45
C GLU A 108 6.86 1.03 -4.52
N GLU A 109 7.53 1.62 -3.51
CA GLU A 109 8.27 0.82 -2.52
C GLU A 109 7.33 -0.11 -1.72
N GLY A 110 6.09 0.34 -1.51
CA GLY A 110 5.05 -0.49 -0.89
C GLY A 110 4.61 -1.64 -1.79
N LEU A 111 4.49 -1.40 -3.10
CA LEU A 111 4.21 -2.43 -4.09
C LEU A 111 5.34 -3.45 -4.16
N ASP A 112 6.60 -3.03 -4.12
CA ASP A 112 7.78 -3.93 -4.12
C ASP A 112 7.72 -4.97 -3.00
N ILE A 113 7.14 -4.61 -1.85
CA ILE A 113 6.92 -5.54 -0.73
C ILE A 113 5.70 -6.43 -1.00
N GLY A 114 4.60 -5.85 -1.50
CA GLY A 114 3.37 -6.61 -1.81
C GLY A 114 3.56 -7.67 -2.89
N VAL A 115 4.32 -7.38 -3.96
CA VAL A 115 4.50 -8.32 -5.09
C VAL A 115 5.33 -9.56 -4.74
N MET A 116 6.01 -9.58 -3.58
CA MET A 116 6.75 -10.77 -3.12
C MET A 116 5.85 -12.01 -3.08
N TYR A 117 4.56 -11.84 -2.82
CA TYR A 117 3.58 -12.92 -2.83
C TYR A 117 3.26 -13.33 -4.27
N ILE A 118 2.91 -12.39 -5.16
CA ILE A 118 2.65 -12.68 -6.59
C ILE A 118 3.83 -13.37 -7.30
N ALA A 119 5.06 -13.07 -6.90
CA ALA A 119 6.27 -13.67 -7.45
C ALA A 119 6.58 -15.07 -6.87
N GLY A 120 6.09 -15.38 -5.66
CA GLY A 120 6.27 -16.66 -4.97
C GLY A 120 5.47 -17.80 -5.59
N GLU A 121 4.29 -17.52 -6.14
CA GLU A 121 3.54 -18.46 -6.98
C GLU A 121 4.23 -18.64 -8.36
N ARG A 122 5.12 -19.64 -8.43
CA ARG A 122 5.75 -20.16 -9.66
C ARG A 122 4.94 -21.27 -10.29
#